data_AF-A0A0G0YTG2-F1
#
_entry.id   AF-A0A0G0YTG2-F1
#
_cell.length_a   1.000
_cell.length_b   1.000
_cell.length_c   1.000
_cell.angle_alpha   90.00
_cell.angle_beta   90.00
_cell.angle_gamma   90.00
#
_symmetry.space_group_name_H-M   'P 1'
#
loop_
_entity.id
_entity.type
_entity.pdbx_description
1 polymer ?
#
loop_
_entity_poly.entity_id
_entity_poly.type
_entity_poly.pdbx_seq_one_letter_code
_entity_poly.pdbx_strand_id
1 'polypeptide(L)'
;FNVNHPEIVEAGAEVNKITAKEALIVAPYNGDTAFLYQTGRSGWPAIDDSIDNIIANGADYYVSVDLGSPDTKMIESRFKTLKKTDRFIIVDLVNPIK
;
A
#
# COMPACT_ATOMS: atom_id res chain seq x y z
N PHE A 1 -21.54 -7.11 -16.03
CA PHE A 1 -21.07 -7.20 -14.64
C PHE A 1 -20.15 -6.02 -14.39
N ASN A 2 -20.60 -4.99 -13.65
CA ASN A 2 -19.71 -3.93 -13.17
C ASN A 2 -19.19 -4.38 -11.82
N VAL A 3 -18.00 -4.97 -11.80
CA VAL A 3 -17.28 -5.21 -10.55
C VAL A 3 -16.79 -3.84 -10.10
N ASN A 4 -17.59 -3.15 -9.28
CA ASN A 4 -17.10 -2.00 -8.57
C ASN A 4 -16.06 -2.50 -7.57
N HIS A 5 -14.90 -1.86 -7.53
CA HIS A 5 -13.86 -2.11 -6.53
C HIS A 5 -13.91 -1.01 -5.45
N PRO A 6 -14.91 -1.00 -4.56
CA PRO A 6 -15.01 0.03 -3.51
C PRO A 6 -13.82 0.01 -2.56
N GLU A 7 -13.16 -1.14 -2.39
CA GLU A 7 -12.01 -1.33 -1.52
C GLU A 7 -10.82 -0.43 -1.88
N ILE A 8 -10.49 -0.31 -3.16
CA ILE A 8 -9.36 0.54 -3.61
C ILE A 8 -9.68 2.03 -3.51
N VAL A 9 -10.97 2.41 -3.67
CA VAL A 9 -11.43 3.80 -3.51
C VAL A 9 -11.38 4.20 -2.04
N GLU A 10 -11.86 3.34 -1.14
CA GLU A 10 -11.83 3.59 0.30
C GLU A 10 -10.40 3.66 0.83
N ALA A 11 -9.54 2.71 0.43
CA ALA A 11 -8.12 2.73 0.76
C ALA A 11 -7.43 4.00 0.24
N GLY A 12 -7.69 4.39 -1.01
CA GLY A 12 -7.13 5.62 -1.59
C GLY A 12 -7.59 6.89 -0.89
N ALA A 13 -8.87 6.96 -0.48
CA ALA A 13 -9.38 8.07 0.31
C ALA A 13 -8.72 8.15 1.70
N GLU A 14 -8.44 7.02 2.34
CA GLU A 14 -7.78 6.99 3.65
C GLU A 14 -6.29 7.37 3.55
N VAL A 15 -5.59 6.86 2.53
CA VAL A 15 -4.22 7.27 2.20
C VAL A 15 -4.12 8.80 2.08
N ASN A 16 -5.06 9.42 1.38
CA ASN A 16 -5.09 10.87 1.21
C ASN A 16 -5.22 11.66 2.51
N LYS A 17 -5.81 11.07 3.56
CA LYS A 17 -5.96 11.72 4.88
C LYS A 17 -4.72 11.59 5.75
N ILE A 18 -4.03 10.45 5.67
CA ILE A 18 -3.00 10.08 6.66
C ILE A 18 -1.57 10.19 6.14
N THR A 19 -1.37 10.33 4.83
CA THR A 19 -0.04 10.43 4.20
C THR A 19 0.19 11.82 3.60
N ALA A 20 1.45 12.27 3.57
CA ALA A 20 1.84 13.49 2.87
C ALA A 20 1.57 13.38 1.36
N LYS A 21 1.33 14.52 0.68
CA LYS A 21 1.04 14.54 -0.77
C LYS A 21 2.17 14.00 -1.64
N GLU A 22 3.41 14.19 -1.21
CA GLU A 22 4.61 13.77 -1.94
C GLU A 22 5.05 12.34 -1.59
N ALA A 23 4.31 11.65 -0.72
CA ALA A 23 4.69 10.31 -0.26
C ALA A 23 4.65 9.30 -1.42
N LEU A 24 5.64 8.42 -1.47
CA LEU A 24 5.69 7.34 -2.44
C LEU A 24 5.06 6.07 -1.88
N ILE A 25 4.18 5.46 -2.67
CA ILE A 25 3.34 4.35 -2.22
C ILE A 25 3.59 3.08 -3.03
N VAL A 26 3.71 1.96 -2.31
CA VAL A 26 3.60 0.63 -2.88
C VAL A 26 2.15 0.18 -2.73
N ALA A 27 1.43 0.06 -3.84
CA ALA A 27 0.03 -0.34 -3.90
C ALA A 27 -0.15 -1.53 -4.85
N PRO A 28 0.24 -2.75 -4.44
CA PRO A 28 0.19 -3.91 -5.31
C PRO A 28 -1.24 -4.25 -5.71
N TYR A 29 -1.47 -4.39 -7.00
CA TYR A 29 -2.77 -4.81 -7.54
C TYR A 29 -2.60 -5.68 -8.78
N ASN A 30 -1.82 -6.76 -8.64
CA ASN A 30 -1.48 -7.69 -9.73
C ASN A 30 -0.84 -6.98 -10.95
N GLY A 31 -0.08 -5.91 -10.71
CA GLY A 31 0.55 -5.10 -11.76
C GLY A 31 -0.36 -4.07 -12.42
N ASP A 32 -1.64 -3.99 -12.04
CA ASP A 32 -2.55 -2.94 -12.50
C ASP A 32 -2.32 -1.64 -11.71
N THR A 33 -2.10 -0.55 -12.45
CA THR A 33 -1.91 0.80 -11.91
C THR A 33 -3.17 1.42 -11.32
N ALA A 34 -4.36 0.84 -11.51
CA ALA A 34 -5.63 1.38 -11.05
C ALA A 34 -5.63 1.65 -9.54
N PHE A 35 -5.08 0.74 -8.73
CA PHE A 35 -5.03 0.95 -7.29
C PHE A 35 -4.10 2.10 -6.91
N LEU A 36 -2.88 2.12 -7.44
CA LEU A 36 -1.95 3.22 -7.24
C LEU A 36 -2.57 4.56 -7.64
N TYR A 37 -3.28 4.61 -8.76
CA TYR A 37 -4.01 5.81 -9.19
C TYR A 37 -5.05 6.27 -8.17
N GLN A 38 -5.85 5.35 -7.59
CA GLN A 38 -6.84 5.71 -6.55
C GLN A 38 -6.21 6.32 -5.30
N THR A 39 -4.95 5.99 -4.99
CA THR A 39 -4.25 6.62 -3.86
C THR A 39 -3.93 8.10 -4.09
N GLY A 40 -3.88 8.55 -5.35
CA GLY A 40 -3.44 9.90 -5.69
C GLY A 40 -1.97 10.15 -5.33
N ARG A 41 -1.13 9.11 -5.36
CA ARG A 41 0.31 9.16 -5.11
C ARG A 41 1.08 8.48 -6.24
N SER A 42 2.36 8.81 -6.33
CA SER A 42 3.31 8.09 -7.20
C SER A 42 3.89 6.88 -6.46
N GLY A 43 4.47 5.94 -7.19
CA GLY A 43 5.16 4.79 -6.62
C GLY A 43 4.98 3.53 -7.45
N TRP A 44 4.72 2.40 -6.78
CA TRP A 44 4.81 1.06 -7.36
C TRP A 44 3.45 0.34 -7.35
N PRO A 45 2.96 -0.16 -8.50
CA PRO A 45 1.73 -0.95 -8.59
C PRO A 45 1.94 -2.46 -8.28
N ALA A 46 3.16 -2.85 -7.92
CA ALA A 46 3.57 -4.21 -7.59
C ALA A 46 4.85 -4.20 -6.74
N ILE A 47 5.16 -5.32 -6.09
CA ILE A 47 6.49 -5.59 -5.52
C ILE A 47 7.23 -6.45 -6.55
N ASP A 48 8.06 -5.82 -7.39
CA ASP A 48 8.83 -6.45 -8.48
C ASP A 48 10.30 -6.73 -8.10
N ASP A 49 10.76 -6.18 -6.98
CA ASP A 49 12.03 -6.43 -6.32
C ASP A 49 11.78 -6.68 -4.82
N SER A 50 12.83 -6.85 -4.01
CA SER A 50 12.70 -6.88 -2.56
C SER A 50 12.09 -5.58 -2.02
N ILE A 51 11.23 -5.69 -1.01
CA ILE A 51 10.66 -4.51 -0.35
C ILE A 51 11.76 -3.59 0.19
N ASP A 52 12.87 -4.15 0.66
CA ASP A 52 14.01 -3.39 1.18
C ASP A 52 14.65 -2.49 0.10
N ASN A 53 14.76 -2.97 -1.14
CA ASN A 53 15.21 -2.14 -2.25
C ASN A 53 14.19 -1.07 -2.62
N ILE A 54 12.89 -1.40 -2.61
CA ILE A 54 11.81 -0.44 -2.90
C ILE A 54 11.79 0.69 -1.85
N ILE A 55 12.03 0.37 -0.57
CA ILE A 55 12.20 1.34 0.50
C ILE A 55 13.45 2.17 0.29
N ALA A 56 14.59 1.54 -0.06
CA ALA A 56 15.82 2.25 -0.37
C ALA A 56 15.67 3.23 -1.55
N ASN A 57 14.75 2.92 -2.49
CA ASN A 57 14.36 3.78 -3.60
C ASN A 57 13.33 4.87 -3.23
N GLY A 58 12.92 4.94 -1.96
CA GLY A 58 12.12 6.04 -1.41
C GLY A 58 10.67 5.72 -1.09
N ALA A 59 10.25 4.45 -1.10
CA ALA A 59 8.88 4.11 -0.70
C ALA A 59 8.62 4.42 0.78
N ASP A 60 7.57 5.20 1.04
CA ASP A 60 7.18 5.63 2.38
C ASP A 60 6.10 4.72 2.99
N TYR A 61 5.14 4.29 2.16
CA TYR A 61 3.98 3.53 2.63
C TYR A 61 3.68 2.33 1.74
N TYR A 62 3.14 1.29 2.37
CA TYR A 62 2.55 0.14 1.71
C TYR A 62 1.04 0.13 1.92
N VAL A 63 0.28 -0.10 0.85
CA VAL A 63 -1.18 -0.16 0.88
C VAL A 63 -1.64 -1.41 0.15
N SER A 64 -2.52 -2.19 0.77
CA SER A 64 -3.04 -3.42 0.17
C SER A 64 -4.51 -3.63 0.50
N VAL A 65 -5.25 -4.15 -0.47
CA VAL A 65 -6.62 -4.67 -0.30
C VAL A 65 -6.65 -6.19 -0.19
N ASP A 66 -5.54 -6.88 -0.45
CA ASP A 66 -5.39 -8.32 -0.24
C ASP A 66 -4.68 -8.57 1.09
N LEU A 67 -5.48 -8.66 2.16
CA LEU A 67 -5.00 -8.91 3.52
C LEU A 67 -4.42 -10.32 3.71
N GLY A 68 -4.74 -11.25 2.81
CA GLY A 68 -4.33 -12.65 2.89
C GLY A 68 -2.98 -12.93 2.23
N SER A 69 -2.52 -12.03 1.36
CA SER A 69 -1.32 -12.24 0.55
C SER A 69 -0.05 -12.44 1.41
N PRO A 70 0.92 -13.24 0.91
CA PRO A 70 2.21 -13.39 1.57
C PRO A 70 2.92 -12.06 1.78
N ASP A 71 2.84 -11.15 0.81
CA ASP A 71 3.45 -9.82 0.87
C ASP A 71 2.82 -8.98 1.98
N THR A 72 1.49 -8.87 2.02
CA THR A 72 0.81 -8.09 3.06
C THR A 72 1.18 -8.59 4.47
N LYS A 73 1.23 -9.91 4.66
CA LYS A 73 1.62 -10.51 5.95
C LYS A 73 3.09 -10.23 6.30
N MET A 74 3.98 -10.35 5.31
CA MET A 74 5.40 -10.04 5.48
C MET A 74 5.60 -8.57 5.89
N ILE A 75 4.94 -7.64 5.20
CA ILE A 75 4.99 -6.21 5.51
C ILE A 75 4.42 -5.92 6.90
N GLU A 76 3.22 -6.44 7.21
CA GLU A 76 2.57 -6.24 8.51
C GLU A 76 3.43 -6.75 9.68
N SER A 77 4.17 -7.85 9.49
CA SER A 77 5.06 -8.39 10.53
C SER A 77 6.34 -7.58 10.77
N ARG A 78 6.76 -6.75 9.80
CA ARG A 78 8.05 -6.04 9.82
C ARG A 78 7.90 -4.56 10.16
N PHE A 79 6.75 -3.98 9.87
CA PHE A 79 6.56 -2.53 9.83
C PHE A 79 5.30 -2.08 10.56
N LYS A 80 5.29 -0.82 10.97
CA LYS A 80 4.19 -0.27 11.76
C LYS A 80 2.92 -0.14 10.93
N THR A 81 1.89 -0.89 11.29
CA THR A 81 0.54 -0.72 10.72
C THR A 81 -0.08 0.59 11.21
N LEU A 82 -0.39 1.50 10.29
CA LEU A 82 -1.08 2.75 10.59
C LEU A 82 -2.59 2.56 10.67
N LYS A 83 -3.13 1.74 9.76
CA LYS A 83 -4.54 1.42 9.67
C LYS A 83 -4.73 0.03 9.12
N LYS A 84 -5.59 -0.76 9.74
CA LYS A 84 -6.07 -2.03 9.21
C LYS A 84 -7.59 -2.10 9.40
N THR A 85 -8.28 -2.53 8.37
CA THR A 85 -9.71 -2.79 8.35
C THR A 85 -9.95 -4.18 7.76
N ASP A 86 -11.20 -4.60 7.66
CA ASP A 86 -11.56 -5.84 6.97
C ASP A 86 -11.41 -5.75 5.44
N ARG A 87 -11.09 -4.57 4.89
CA ARG A 87 -11.00 -4.32 3.44
C ARG A 87 -9.62 -3.91 2.95
N PHE A 88 -8.83 -3.24 3.80
CA PHE A 88 -7.51 -2.74 3.41
C PHE A 88 -6.59 -2.56 4.61
N ILE A 89 -5.30 -2.41 4.32
CA ILE A 89 -4.25 -2.09 5.28
C ILE A 89 -3.36 -0.98 4.72
N ILE A 90 -2.90 -0.09 5.60
CA ILE A 90 -1.89 0.93 5.34
C ILE A 90 -0.77 0.76 6.37
N VAL A 91 0.46 0.60 5.87
CA VAL A 91 1.64 0.33 6.68
C VAL A 91 2.71 1.37 6.38
N ASP A 92 3.39 1.84 7.43
CA ASP A 92 4.51 2.77 7.38
C ASP A 92 5.82 2.01 7.21
N LEU A 93 6.44 2.16 6.03
CA LEU A 93 7.66 1.43 5.66
C LEU A 93 8.94 2.09 6.21
N VAL A 94 8.86 3.35 6.64
CA VAL A 94 10.01 4.12 7.15
C VAL A 94 10.30 3.76 8.61
N ASN A 95 9.29 3.28 9.34
CA ASN A 95 9.38 2.93 10.76
C ASN A 95 9.25 1.41 11.00
N PRO A 96 10.35 0.64 10.93
CA PRO A 96 10.35 -0.78 11.24
C PRO A 96 10.06 -1.05 12.73
N ILE A 97 9.35 -2.13 13.00
CA ILE A 97 9.12 -2.63 14.36
C ILE A 97 10.34 -3.47 14.73
N LYS A 98 11.17 -2.98 15.66
CA LYS A 98 12.35 -3.71 16.17
C LYS A 98 11.97 -5.02 16.85
#